data_AF-A0A4Z1C499-F1
#
_entry.id   AF-A0A4Z1C499-F1
#
_cell.length_a   1.000
_cell.length_b   1.000
_cell.length_c   1.000
_cell.angle_alpha   90.00
_cell.angle_beta   90.00
_cell.angle_gamma   90.00
#
_symmetry.space_group_name_H-M   'P 1'
#
loop_
_entity.id
_entity.type
_entity.pdbx_description
1 polymer ?
#
loop_
_entity_poly.entity_id
_entity_poly.type
_entity_poly.pdbx_seq_one_letter_code
_entity_poly.pdbx_strand_id
1 'polypeptide(L)'
;RFPDRYFDVAIAEQHSDTLAAGLACDGAKPVVAIYSTFLQRAYDQLIHDVAIQNLDVLFAIDRAALVGEDGPTHAGAFDISYLRCVPNMVVMTPSDENETRQL
;
A
#
# COMPACT_ATOMS: atom_id res chain seq x y z
N ARG A 1 -8.94 19.77 -1.36
CA ARG A 1 -8.74 20.03 -2.81
C ARG A 1 -9.48 19.03 -3.70
N PHE A 2 -9.58 17.73 -3.34
CA PHE A 2 -10.27 16.71 -4.16
C PHE A 2 -11.18 15.80 -3.30
N PRO A 3 -12.30 16.32 -2.78
CA PRO A 3 -13.17 15.55 -1.88
C PRO A 3 -13.78 14.31 -2.56
N ASP A 4 -14.18 14.42 -3.83
CA ASP A 4 -14.83 13.32 -4.57
C ASP A 4 -13.86 12.21 -5.02
N ARG A 5 -12.56 12.36 -4.70
CA ARG A 5 -11.50 11.39 -5.05
C ARG A 5 -10.75 10.89 -3.82
N TYR A 6 -11.26 11.18 -2.63
CA TYR A 6 -10.66 10.77 -1.37
C TYR A 6 -11.64 9.90 -0.60
N PHE A 7 -11.17 8.73 -0.18
CA PHE A 7 -11.95 7.76 0.57
C PHE A 7 -11.23 7.47 1.87
N ASP A 8 -11.89 7.71 2.99
CA ASP A 8 -11.46 7.28 4.32
C ASP A 8 -12.29 6.05 4.70
N VAL A 9 -11.64 4.89 4.76
CA VAL A 9 -12.28 3.63 5.12
C VAL A 9 -12.23 3.34 6.63
N ALA A 10 -11.78 4.31 7.44
CA ALA A 10 -11.44 4.14 8.85
C ALA A 10 -10.35 3.06 9.06
N ILE A 11 -10.38 2.36 10.19
CA ILE A 11 -9.38 1.33 10.55
C ILE A 11 -9.77 -0.01 9.88
N ALA A 12 -9.75 -0.03 8.55
CA ALA A 12 -10.19 -1.17 7.74
C ALA A 12 -9.27 -1.38 6.52
N GLU A 13 -8.03 -1.76 6.76
CA GLU A 13 -6.97 -1.91 5.77
C GLU A 13 -7.29 -2.99 4.74
N GLN A 14 -7.90 -4.11 5.16
CA GLN A 14 -8.41 -5.09 4.20
C GLN A 14 -9.41 -4.44 3.24
N HIS A 15 -10.31 -3.60 3.77
CA HIS A 15 -11.28 -2.91 2.94
C HIS A 15 -10.63 -1.86 2.04
N SER A 16 -9.58 -1.13 2.47
CA SER A 16 -8.89 -0.16 1.60
C SER A 16 -8.30 -0.83 0.36
N ASP A 17 -7.64 -1.98 0.53
CA ASP A 17 -6.96 -2.67 -0.56
C ASP A 17 -7.97 -3.27 -1.54
N THR A 18 -9.02 -3.94 -1.05
CA THR A 18 -10.07 -4.48 -1.92
C THR A 18 -10.91 -3.37 -2.56
N LEU A 19 -11.14 -2.24 -1.89
CA LEU A 19 -11.79 -1.07 -2.48
C LEU A 19 -10.96 -0.52 -3.65
N ALA A 20 -9.64 -0.37 -3.45
CA ALA A 20 -8.73 0.04 -4.52
C ALA A 20 -8.74 -0.97 -5.68
N ALA A 21 -8.71 -2.28 -5.40
CA ALA A 21 -8.85 -3.31 -6.43
C ALA A 21 -10.14 -3.11 -7.25
N GLY A 22 -11.28 -2.90 -6.58
CA GLY A 22 -12.56 -2.63 -7.26
C GLY A 22 -12.52 -1.38 -8.15
N LEU A 23 -11.93 -0.29 -7.66
CA LEU A 23 -11.74 0.94 -8.45
C LEU A 23 -10.83 0.70 -9.67
N ALA A 24 -9.76 -0.09 -9.51
CA ALA A 24 -8.85 -0.43 -10.61
C ALA A 24 -9.53 -1.31 -11.68
N CYS A 25 -10.44 -2.21 -11.29
CA CYS A 25 -11.26 -2.98 -12.23
C CYS A 25 -12.10 -2.07 -13.15
N ASP A 26 -12.56 -0.92 -12.64
CA ASP A 26 -13.32 0.09 -13.40
C ASP A 26 -12.41 1.10 -14.14
N GLY A 27 -11.10 0.85 -14.20
CA GLY A 27 -10.12 1.66 -14.93
C GLY A 27 -9.68 2.93 -14.20
N ALA A 28 -10.01 3.10 -12.92
CA ALA A 28 -9.42 4.14 -12.09
C ALA A 28 -7.94 3.83 -11.77
N LYS A 29 -7.22 4.83 -11.27
CA LYS A 29 -5.83 4.72 -10.81
C LYS A 29 -5.74 4.97 -9.31
N PRO A 30 -6.17 4.02 -8.47
CA PRO A 30 -6.21 4.19 -7.03
C PRO A 30 -4.81 4.25 -6.44
N VAL A 31 -4.67 5.09 -5.41
CA VAL A 31 -3.49 5.13 -4.54
C VAL A 31 -3.93 4.77 -3.13
N VAL A 32 -3.38 3.69 -2.59
CA VAL A 32 -3.60 3.29 -1.19
C VAL A 32 -2.47 3.89 -0.36
N ALA A 33 -2.78 4.92 0.42
CA ALA A 33 -1.85 5.50 1.39
C ALA A 33 -1.98 4.75 2.72
N ILE A 34 -0.93 4.03 3.11
CA ILE A 34 -0.98 3.09 4.24
C ILE A 34 0.40 2.98 4.89
N TYR A 35 0.46 2.70 6.19
CA TYR A 35 1.75 2.44 6.83
C TYR A 35 2.24 1.02 6.54
N SER A 36 3.55 0.81 6.48
CA SER A 36 4.14 -0.53 6.33
C SER A 36 3.61 -1.52 7.38
N THR A 37 3.54 -1.12 8.65
CA THR A 37 3.02 -1.98 9.72
C THR A 37 1.53 -2.31 9.56
N PHE A 38 0.72 -1.38 9.05
CA PHE A 38 -0.72 -1.59 8.89
C PHE A 38 -1.06 -2.39 7.63
N LEU A 39 -0.25 -2.27 6.57
CA LEU A 39 -0.40 -3.08 5.35
C LEU A 39 -0.28 -4.58 5.62
N GLN A 40 0.39 -4.99 6.71
CA GLN A 40 0.40 -6.39 7.17
C GLN A 40 -1.01 -6.96 7.36
N ARG A 41 -1.99 -6.13 7.73
CA ARG A 41 -3.39 -6.58 7.92
C ARG A 41 -4.11 -6.85 6.60
N ALA A 42 -3.67 -6.25 5.49
CA ALA A 42 -4.27 -6.40 4.17
C ALA A 42 -3.47 -7.32 3.23
N TYR A 43 -2.56 -8.13 3.78
CA TYR A 43 -1.64 -8.95 2.98
C TYR A 43 -2.36 -9.90 2.01
N ASP A 44 -3.46 -10.50 2.45
CA ASP A 44 -4.28 -11.36 1.59
C ASP A 44 -4.96 -10.57 0.46
N GLN A 45 -5.47 -9.37 0.73
CA GLN A 45 -6.10 -8.51 -0.28
C GLN A 45 -5.07 -8.03 -1.32
N LEU A 46 -3.88 -7.65 -0.87
CA LEU A 46 -2.77 -7.30 -1.76
C LEU A 46 -2.43 -8.47 -2.70
N ILE A 47 -2.37 -9.71 -2.20
CA ILE A 47 -2.06 -10.88 -3.04
C ILE A 47 -3.25 -11.24 -3.93
N HIS A 48 -4.37 -11.56 -3.31
CA HIS A 48 -5.50 -12.21 -3.94
C HIS A 48 -6.32 -11.23 -4.78
N ASP A 49 -6.61 -10.05 -4.24
CA ASP A 49 -7.51 -9.10 -4.89
C ASP A 49 -6.76 -8.18 -5.85
N VAL A 50 -5.47 -7.88 -5.61
CA VAL A 50 -4.67 -6.99 -6.47
C VAL A 50 -3.69 -7.75 -7.36
N ALA A 51 -2.71 -8.45 -6.77
CA ALA A 51 -1.55 -8.96 -7.52
C ALA A 51 -1.88 -10.11 -8.47
N ILE A 52 -2.72 -11.07 -8.05
CA ILE A 52 -3.19 -12.18 -8.91
C ILE A 52 -3.99 -11.65 -10.10
N GLN A 53 -4.79 -10.62 -9.90
CA GLN A 53 -5.57 -9.96 -10.94
C GLN A 53 -4.74 -8.97 -11.79
N ASN A 54 -3.48 -8.72 -11.41
CA ASN A 54 -2.57 -7.79 -12.06
C ASN A 54 -3.18 -6.39 -12.26
N LEU A 55 -3.80 -5.85 -11.20
CA LEU A 55 -4.51 -4.56 -11.23
C LEU A 55 -3.55 -3.38 -11.04
N ASP A 56 -3.88 -2.24 -11.67
CA ASP A 56 -3.13 -0.98 -11.58
C ASP A 56 -3.45 -0.25 -10.25
N VAL A 57 -2.81 -0.71 -9.16
CA VAL A 57 -2.94 -0.12 -7.82
C VAL A 57 -1.56 0.34 -7.33
N LEU A 58 -1.46 1.62 -6.93
CA LEU A 58 -0.26 2.14 -6.29
C LEU A 58 -0.38 2.07 -4.76
N PHE A 59 0.54 1.38 -4.11
CA PHE A 59 0.67 1.41 -2.65
C PHE A 59 1.69 2.48 -2.24
N ALA A 60 1.22 3.57 -1.66
CA ALA A 60 2.07 4.61 -1.07
C ALA A 60 2.34 4.25 0.41
N ILE A 61 3.46 3.55 0.64
CA ILE A 61 3.81 2.99 1.94
C ILE A 61 4.60 4.00 2.76
N ASP A 62 3.99 4.49 3.85
CA ASP A 62 4.64 5.39 4.81
C ASP A 62 5.11 4.61 6.06
N ARG A 63 5.93 5.22 6.91
CA ARG A 63 6.46 4.60 8.17
C ARG A 63 7.10 3.23 7.92
N ALA A 64 7.79 3.09 6.78
CA ALA A 64 8.64 1.94 6.50
C ALA A 64 9.88 1.95 7.42
N ALA A 65 10.39 0.76 7.72
CA ALA A 65 11.49 0.52 8.66
C ALA A 65 11.21 0.92 10.12
N LEU A 66 12.19 1.50 10.81
CA LEU A 66 12.13 1.84 12.22
C LEU A 66 11.36 3.15 12.43
N VAL A 67 10.40 3.14 13.36
CA VAL A 67 9.50 4.28 13.63
C VAL A 67 9.77 4.97 14.96
N GLY A 68 10.77 4.52 15.73
CA GLY A 68 11.18 5.14 16.99
C GLY A 68 10.28 4.76 18.17
N GLU A 69 9.68 5.77 18.81
CA GLU A 69 8.99 5.65 20.11
C GLU A 69 7.74 4.76 20.09
N ASP A 70 7.09 4.60 18.93
CA ASP A 70 5.91 3.72 18.79
C ASP A 70 6.25 2.23 18.97
N GLY A 71 7.55 1.91 18.99
CA GLY A 71 8.07 0.62 19.42
C GLY A 71 7.87 -0.51 18.40
N PRO A 72 8.11 -1.76 18.82
CA PRO A 72 8.14 -2.91 17.92
C PRO A 72 6.79 -3.24 17.28
N THR A 73 5.67 -2.79 17.85
CA THR A 73 4.33 -3.02 17.32
C THR A 73 4.03 -2.17 16.08
N HIS A 74 4.73 -1.06 15.89
CA HIS A 74 4.53 -0.16 14.75
C HIS A 74 5.70 -0.16 13.76
N ALA A 75 6.76 -0.92 14.05
CA ALA A 75 7.90 -1.02 13.14
C ALA A 75 7.47 -1.61 11.80
N GLY A 76 7.61 -0.82 10.73
CA GLY A 76 7.40 -1.22 9.34
C GLY A 76 8.56 -2.05 8.80
N ALA A 77 9.00 -3.08 9.52
CA ALA A 77 10.26 -3.77 9.25
C ALA A 77 10.18 -4.88 8.17
N PHE A 78 8.99 -5.15 7.65
CA PHE A 78 8.72 -6.41 6.92
C PHE A 78 8.19 -6.23 5.50
N ASP A 79 7.82 -5.02 5.07
CA ASP A 79 7.18 -4.78 3.77
C ASP A 79 8.04 -5.24 2.59
N ILE A 80 9.33 -4.90 2.56
CA ILE A 80 10.24 -5.40 1.52
C ILE A 80 10.25 -6.94 1.47
N SER A 81 10.20 -7.61 2.62
CA SER A 81 10.24 -9.08 2.66
C SER A 81 8.95 -9.70 2.15
N TYR A 82 7.79 -9.27 2.65
CA TYR A 82 6.52 -9.90 2.28
C TYR A 82 6.00 -9.44 0.91
N LEU A 83 6.36 -8.25 0.42
CA LEU A 83 5.97 -7.78 -0.91
C LEU A 83 6.79 -8.46 -2.01
N ARG A 84 8.08 -8.70 -1.78
CA ARG A 84 8.97 -9.25 -2.81
C ARG A 84 8.68 -10.69 -3.22
N CYS A 85 7.96 -11.47 -2.41
CA CYS A 85 7.57 -12.82 -2.77
C CYS A 85 6.24 -12.87 -3.55
N VAL A 86 5.55 -11.74 -3.70
CA VAL A 86 4.28 -11.66 -4.43
C VAL A 86 4.57 -11.40 -5.92
N PRO A 87 4.01 -12.20 -6.85
CA PRO A 87 4.19 -11.97 -8.28
C PRO A 87 3.61 -10.62 -8.72
N ASN A 88 4.09 -10.08 -9.84
CA ASN A 88 3.63 -8.82 -10.45
C ASN A 88 3.87 -7.54 -9.62
N MET A 89 4.43 -7.64 -8.42
CA MET A 89 4.75 -6.46 -7.61
C MET A 89 6.05 -5.81 -8.06
N VAL A 90 5.98 -4.51 -8.35
CA VAL A 90 7.16 -3.64 -8.46
C VAL A 90 7.33 -2.93 -7.12
N VAL A 91 8.45 -3.18 -6.45
CA VAL A 91 8.77 -2.56 -5.15
C VAL A 91 9.86 -1.51 -5.36
N MET A 92 9.59 -0.27 -4.93
CA MET A 92 10.47 0.88 -5.10
C MET A 92 10.77 1.49 -3.73
N THR A 93 12.02 1.89 -3.51
CA THR A 93 12.49 2.47 -2.23
C THR A 93 13.20 3.80 -2.52
N PRO A 94 12.48 4.92 -2.63
CA PRO A 94 13.08 6.21 -2.99
C PRO A 94 14.12 6.66 -1.96
N SER A 95 15.24 7.21 -2.43
CA SER A 95 16.32 7.74 -1.61
C SER A 95 16.08 9.18 -1.15
N ASP A 96 15.25 9.95 -1.86
CA ASP A 96 14.94 11.34 -1.56
C ASP A 96 13.54 11.74 -2.06
N GLU A 97 13.12 12.98 -1.77
CA GLU A 97 11.80 13.48 -2.13
C GLU A 97 11.63 13.68 -3.65
N ASN A 98 12.72 13.91 -4.37
CA ASN A 98 12.67 14.04 -5.82
C ASN A 98 12.49 12.68 -6.46
N GLU A 99 13.23 11.65 -6.04
CA GLU A 99 13.03 10.28 -6.46
C GLU A 99 11.62 9.81 -6.14
N THR A 100 11.11 10.09 -4.93
CA THR A 100 9.71 9.80 -4.54
C THR A 100 8.69 10.41 -5.52
N ARG A 101 8.97 11.58 -6.10
CA ARG A 101 8.09 12.24 -7.06
C ARG A 101 8.17 11.67 -8.48
N GLN A 102 9.27 11.01 -8.83
CA GLN A 102 9.49 10.43 -10.16
C GLN A 102 8.97 8.98 -10.26
N LEU A 103 8.89 8.28 -9.13
CA LEU A 103 8.30 6.95 -9.02
C LEU A 103 6.76 7.03 -9.04
#